data_AF-A0A521GTN5-F1
#
_entry.id   AF-A0A521GTN5-F1
#
_cell.length_a   1.000
_cell.length_b   1.000
_cell.length_c   1.000
_cell.angle_alpha   90.00
_cell.angle_beta   90.00
_cell.angle_gamma   90.00
#
_symmetry.space_group_name_H-M   'P 1'
#
loop_
_entity.id
_entity.type
_entity.pdbx_description
1 polymer ?
#
loop_
_entity_poly.entity_id
_entity_poly.type
_entity_poly.pdbx_seq_one_letter_code
_entity_poly.pdbx_strand_id
1 'polypeptide(L)'
;MIVDPPFRLRSPTWARPVATLRLGNPFRAAAHCSLLPRGPDSGMEFPRALVVLDTETTGAPAGARLLEIGAIKVRGRNVVGRYETLLYPECPIPSKVTAVHGIADADVAAAPTAAEVLPEFLEWTEGLPILAHNAPFDAAMLASECARLGLPLPDNPMYCTLQGARRLWRLPSYSLESLVSELGLPTGRHHRATEDAQHALHVYWRLREGSPHPPPRCLLGPGLPVLRFAPERPRLPNSRRFLLDAAQRRDAVDLSYLLPDGRVAQLRVTPRFFYRRGSLTMMEGLCHDVLFYKSYRLDRVLAARVQRDAPPVEVRRNGWRGRASAE
;
A
#
# COMPACT_ATOMS: atom_id res chain seq x y z
N MET A 1 -42.47 -22.82 38.48
CA MET A 1 -42.66 -22.89 37.02
C MET A 1 -42.86 -21.47 36.52
N ILE A 2 -41.79 -20.83 36.08
CA ILE A 2 -41.77 -19.43 35.65
C ILE A 2 -41.45 -19.46 34.15
N VAL A 3 -42.31 -18.81 33.37
CA VAL A 3 -42.26 -18.71 31.91
C VAL A 3 -41.48 -17.45 31.54
N ASP A 4 -40.45 -17.61 30.70
CA ASP A 4 -39.66 -16.50 30.12
C ASP A 4 -40.39 -15.83 28.95
N PRO A 5 -40.27 -14.49 28.77
CA PRO A 5 -40.67 -13.79 27.55
C PRO A 5 -39.51 -13.62 26.54
N PRO A 6 -39.79 -13.43 25.24
CA PRO A 6 -38.77 -13.42 24.19
C PRO A 6 -38.04 -12.08 24.05
N PHE A 7 -36.72 -12.19 23.91
CA PHE A 7 -35.74 -11.15 23.65
C PHE A 7 -35.94 -10.51 22.26
N ARG A 8 -36.16 -9.18 22.20
CA ARG A 8 -36.16 -8.40 20.95
C ARG A 8 -34.77 -7.87 20.66
N LEU A 9 -34.15 -8.32 19.56
CA LEU A 9 -32.92 -7.77 19.01
C LEU A 9 -33.16 -6.37 18.43
N ARG A 10 -32.39 -5.38 18.90
CA ARG A 10 -32.26 -4.06 18.27
C ARG A 10 -31.35 -4.18 17.05
N SER A 11 -31.80 -3.65 15.92
CA SER A 11 -31.05 -3.53 14.67
C SER A 11 -29.97 -2.43 14.75
N PRO A 12 -28.73 -2.66 14.28
CA PRO A 12 -27.76 -1.59 14.14
C PRO A 12 -27.96 -0.84 12.82
N THR A 13 -28.18 0.47 12.94
CA THR A 13 -28.26 1.42 11.83
C THR A 13 -26.85 1.76 11.32
N TRP A 14 -26.54 1.44 10.06
CA TRP A 14 -25.45 2.10 9.33
C TRP A 14 -25.78 2.26 7.84
N ALA A 15 -25.21 3.33 7.28
CA ALA A 15 -25.19 3.79 5.88
C ALA A 15 -26.42 4.58 5.37
N ARG A 16 -26.32 5.91 5.46
CA ARG A 16 -26.89 6.81 4.44
C ARG A 16 -25.93 6.87 3.25
N PRO A 17 -26.39 6.94 1.99
CA PRO A 17 -25.52 6.93 0.82
C PRO A 17 -24.85 8.30 0.63
N VAL A 18 -23.52 8.33 0.51
CA VAL A 18 -22.79 9.50 0.03
C VAL A 18 -22.76 9.45 -1.50
N ALA A 19 -23.16 10.55 -2.13
CA ALA A 19 -23.29 10.70 -3.56
C ALA A 19 -21.98 10.39 -4.32
N THR A 20 -22.10 9.59 -5.37
CA THR A 20 -21.04 9.27 -6.33
C THR A 20 -20.56 10.51 -7.09
N LEU A 21 -19.39 11.04 -6.72
CA LEU A 21 -18.59 11.88 -7.60
C LEU A 21 -17.77 10.98 -8.52
N ARG A 22 -18.03 11.06 -9.83
CA ARG A 22 -17.17 10.46 -10.86
C ARG A 22 -15.84 11.22 -10.86
N LEU A 23 -14.75 10.58 -10.46
CA LEU A 23 -13.39 11.11 -10.59
C LEU A 23 -12.66 10.39 -11.72
N GLY A 24 -12.15 11.16 -12.66
CA GLY A 24 -11.30 10.69 -13.74
C GLY A 24 -9.91 10.26 -13.26
N ASN A 25 -9.19 9.61 -14.17
CA ASN A 25 -7.84 9.07 -14.00
C ASN A 25 -6.84 10.10 -13.41
N PRO A 26 -6.21 9.85 -12.24
CA PRO A 26 -5.29 10.79 -11.61
C PRO A 26 -3.92 10.90 -12.32
N PHE A 27 -3.66 10.12 -13.38
CA PHE A 27 -2.38 10.15 -14.10
C PHE A 27 -2.25 11.25 -15.16
N ARG A 28 -3.28 12.08 -15.39
CA ARG A 28 -3.19 13.27 -16.26
C ARG A 28 -3.93 14.46 -15.65
N ALA A 29 -3.17 15.35 -15.01
CA ALA A 29 -3.55 16.75 -14.83
C ALA A 29 -2.29 17.59 -14.58
N ALA A 30 -1.55 17.86 -15.65
CA ALA A 30 -0.80 19.11 -15.76
C ALA A 30 -1.78 20.17 -16.30
N ALA A 31 -1.65 21.39 -15.80
CA ALA A 31 -2.41 22.58 -16.18
C ALA A 31 -3.89 22.59 -15.76
N HIS A 32 -4.16 23.08 -14.54
CA HIS A 32 -4.93 24.31 -14.31
C HIS A 32 -4.99 24.56 -12.81
N CYS A 33 -4.21 25.54 -12.36
CA CYS A 33 -4.24 26.07 -11.01
C CYS A 33 -5.41 27.07 -10.93
N SER A 34 -6.61 26.58 -10.66
CA SER A 34 -7.73 27.40 -10.18
C SER A 34 -8.86 26.48 -9.73
N LEU A 35 -9.45 26.79 -8.57
CA LEU A 35 -10.54 26.08 -7.88
C LEU A 35 -10.10 25.00 -6.88
N LEU A 36 -9.37 25.43 -5.84
CA LEU A 36 -9.51 24.83 -4.50
C LEU A 36 -10.34 25.79 -3.63
N PRO A 37 -11.30 25.28 -2.82
CA PRO A 37 -12.04 26.11 -1.90
C PRO A 37 -11.08 26.77 -0.89
N ARG A 38 -11.20 28.09 -0.73
CA ARG A 38 -10.47 28.87 0.27
C ARG A 38 -11.02 28.52 1.65
N GLY A 39 -10.50 27.47 2.27
CA GLY A 39 -10.60 27.26 3.71
C GLY A 39 -9.68 28.25 4.46
N PRO A 40 -10.01 28.60 5.71
CA PRO A 40 -9.21 29.52 6.52
C PRO A 40 -7.95 28.79 7.00
N ASP A 41 -6.91 28.73 6.16
CA ASP A 41 -5.50 28.48 6.54
C ASP A 41 -4.58 28.57 5.31
N SER A 42 -4.68 29.68 4.58
CA SER A 42 -3.81 29.98 3.44
C SER A 42 -2.45 30.58 3.84
N GLY A 43 -1.98 30.36 5.07
CA GLY A 43 -0.70 30.87 5.57
C GLY A 43 -0.14 30.13 6.80
N MET A 44 1.06 29.57 6.63
CA MET A 44 2.17 29.53 7.61
C MET A 44 2.04 28.73 8.93
N GLU A 45 2.17 27.40 8.89
CA GLU A 45 3.24 26.67 9.60
C GLU A 45 3.25 25.19 9.15
N PHE A 46 4.44 24.63 8.95
CA PHE A 46 4.58 23.19 8.71
C PHE A 46 4.40 22.44 10.03
N PRO A 47 3.85 21.20 10.04
CA PRO A 47 3.58 20.47 11.26
C PRO A 47 4.78 20.45 12.22
N ARG A 48 4.53 20.75 13.50
CA ARG A 48 5.56 20.67 14.56
C ARG A 48 6.07 19.24 14.77
N ALA A 49 5.27 18.25 14.39
CA ALA A 49 5.65 16.85 14.33
C ALA A 49 5.12 16.18 13.06
N LEU A 50 5.86 15.18 12.58
CA LEU A 50 5.56 14.42 11.37
C LEU A 50 6.18 13.02 11.48
N VAL A 51 5.74 12.13 10.60
CA VAL A 51 6.42 10.86 10.31
C VAL A 51 7.12 10.99 8.96
N VAL A 52 8.39 10.59 8.86
CA VAL A 52 9.02 10.37 7.55
C VAL A 52 9.00 8.89 7.27
N LEU A 53 8.53 8.51 6.10
CA LEU A 53 8.30 7.13 5.69
C LEU A 53 9.08 6.84 4.41
N ASP A 54 9.64 5.65 4.36
CA ASP A 54 10.08 4.98 3.15
C ASP A 54 9.64 3.50 3.21
N THR A 55 9.39 2.90 2.05
CA THR A 55 8.93 1.51 1.95
C THR A 55 9.67 0.75 0.86
N GLU A 56 10.10 -0.47 1.18
CA GLU A 56 10.56 -1.44 0.19
C GLU A 56 9.43 -2.39 -0.18
N THR A 57 9.38 -2.83 -1.43
CA THR A 57 8.19 -3.49 -1.99
C THR A 57 8.55 -4.54 -3.02
N THR A 58 7.64 -5.49 -3.28
CA THR A 58 7.81 -6.48 -4.37
C THR A 58 7.60 -5.90 -5.77
N GLY A 59 7.37 -4.59 -5.91
CA GLY A 59 7.13 -3.88 -7.17
C GLY A 59 6.17 -2.71 -7.02
N ALA A 60 5.44 -2.38 -8.09
CA ALA A 60 4.54 -1.22 -8.07
C ALA A 60 3.11 -1.55 -7.56
N PRO A 61 2.46 -0.62 -6.83
CA PRO A 61 1.06 -0.76 -6.44
C PRO A 61 0.11 -0.84 -7.65
N ALA A 62 -1.10 -1.37 -7.52
CA ALA A 62 -1.71 -1.92 -6.31
C ALA A 62 -1.49 -3.44 -6.13
N GLY A 63 -0.79 -4.08 -7.06
CA GLY A 63 -0.55 -5.53 -7.03
C GLY A 63 0.68 -5.96 -6.24
N ALA A 64 1.56 -5.02 -5.89
CA ALA A 64 2.73 -5.29 -5.08
C ALA A 64 2.40 -5.42 -3.59
N ARG A 65 3.38 -5.94 -2.86
CA ARG A 65 3.36 -6.19 -1.41
C ARG A 65 4.50 -5.45 -0.73
N LEU A 66 4.30 -5.04 0.52
CA LEU A 66 5.36 -4.45 1.36
C LEU A 66 6.41 -5.51 1.74
N LEU A 67 7.68 -5.09 1.78
CA LEU A 67 8.85 -5.88 2.21
C LEU A 67 9.57 -5.26 3.40
N GLU A 68 9.62 -3.93 3.48
CA GLU A 68 10.16 -3.19 4.62
C GLU A 68 9.32 -1.93 4.84
N ILE A 69 9.09 -1.58 6.11
CA ILE A 69 8.62 -0.25 6.52
C ILE A 69 9.75 0.36 7.34
N GLY A 70 10.28 1.49 6.87
CA GLY A 70 11.21 2.30 7.61
C GLY A 70 10.63 3.69 7.84
N ALA A 71 10.53 4.09 9.11
CA ALA A 71 9.95 5.36 9.46
C ALA A 71 10.62 6.01 10.67
N ILE A 72 10.63 7.34 10.67
CA ILE A 72 11.09 8.15 11.80
C ILE A 72 10.02 9.16 12.19
N LYS A 73 9.78 9.30 13.49
CA LYS A 73 8.92 10.34 14.04
C LYS A 73 9.79 11.53 14.41
N VAL A 74 9.44 12.70 13.91
CA VAL A 74 10.23 13.93 14.07
C VAL A 74 9.38 14.97 14.77
N ARG A 75 9.97 15.67 15.76
CA ARG A 75 9.39 16.85 16.41
C ARG A 75 10.38 18.00 16.33
N GLY A 76 10.01 19.09 15.65
CA GLY A 76 10.96 20.14 15.30
C GLY A 76 12.09 19.57 14.43
N ARG A 77 13.34 19.67 14.89
CA ARG A 77 14.52 19.06 14.24
C ARG A 77 14.96 17.72 14.84
N ASN A 78 14.28 17.25 15.88
CA ASN A 78 14.70 16.08 16.64
C ASN A 78 13.93 14.84 16.19
N VAL A 79 14.64 13.74 15.93
CA VAL A 79 14.03 12.42 15.79
C VAL A 79 13.65 11.94 17.19
N VAL A 80 12.36 11.71 17.41
CA VAL A 80 11.79 11.29 18.71
C VAL A 80 11.29 9.85 18.72
N GLY A 81 11.31 9.18 17.57
CA GLY A 81 10.95 7.77 17.45
C GLY A 81 11.42 7.18 16.13
N ARG A 82 11.59 5.87 16.11
CA ARG A 82 11.94 5.08 14.91
C ARG A 82 11.04 3.84 14.86
N TYR A 83 10.66 3.45 13.66
CA TYR A 83 9.91 2.23 13.39
C TYR A 83 10.57 1.55 12.18
N GLU A 84 10.99 0.31 12.36
CA GLU A 84 11.68 -0.45 11.31
C GLU A 84 11.26 -1.91 11.41
N THR A 85 10.73 -2.46 10.32
CA THR A 85 10.40 -3.88 10.26
C THR A 85 10.43 -4.39 8.83
N LEU A 86 10.95 -5.61 8.67
CA LEU A 86 10.72 -6.42 7.48
C LEU A 86 9.32 -7.03 7.52
N LEU A 87 8.78 -7.35 6.35
CA LEU A 87 7.47 -7.96 6.18
C LEU A 87 7.54 -9.16 5.24
N TYR A 88 6.90 -10.25 5.65
CA TYR A 88 6.68 -11.39 4.79
C TYR A 88 5.56 -11.07 3.78
N PRO A 89 5.85 -10.99 2.47
CA PRO A 89 4.91 -10.49 1.45
C PRO A 89 3.87 -11.53 0.99
N GLU A 90 3.95 -12.77 1.47
CA GLU A 90 3.04 -13.87 1.08
C GLU A 90 3.03 -14.17 -0.45
N CYS A 91 4.04 -13.70 -1.18
CA CYS A 91 4.26 -13.94 -2.59
C CYS A 91 5.78 -13.95 -2.89
N PRO A 92 6.23 -14.65 -3.94
CA PRO A 92 7.65 -14.63 -4.32
C PRO A 92 8.15 -13.22 -4.66
N ILE A 93 9.39 -12.91 -4.29
CA ILE A 93 10.02 -11.62 -4.59
C ILE A 93 10.69 -11.71 -5.98
N PRO A 94 10.37 -10.81 -6.93
CA PRO A 94 11.04 -10.81 -8.23
C PRO A 94 12.53 -10.50 -8.09
N SER A 95 13.40 -11.27 -8.76
CA SER A 95 14.87 -11.08 -8.70
C SER A 95 15.33 -9.68 -9.09
N LYS A 96 14.65 -9.05 -10.07
CA LYS A 96 14.92 -7.66 -10.48
C LYS A 96 14.66 -6.63 -9.38
N VAL A 97 13.76 -6.94 -8.44
CA VAL A 97 13.37 -6.07 -7.32
C VAL A 97 14.36 -6.30 -6.16
N THR A 98 14.69 -7.57 -5.88
CA THR A 98 15.82 -7.92 -5.00
C THR A 98 17.13 -7.28 -5.44
N ALA A 99 17.38 -7.12 -6.74
CA ALA A 99 18.58 -6.43 -7.25
C ALA A 99 18.62 -4.92 -6.95
N VAL A 100 17.48 -4.31 -6.60
CA VAL A 100 17.40 -2.87 -6.24
C VAL A 100 17.70 -2.69 -4.76
N HIS A 101 16.93 -3.33 -3.88
CA HIS A 101 17.01 -3.09 -2.43
C HIS A 101 17.74 -4.18 -1.64
N GLY A 102 18.13 -5.28 -2.29
CA GLY A 102 18.89 -6.37 -1.67
C GLY A 102 18.10 -7.33 -0.77
N ILE A 103 16.77 -7.22 -0.69
CA ILE A 103 15.92 -8.09 0.14
C ILE A 103 15.44 -9.28 -0.69
N ALA A 104 15.78 -10.48 -0.26
CA ALA A 104 15.42 -11.75 -0.87
C ALA A 104 14.35 -12.50 -0.06
N ASP A 105 13.75 -13.53 -0.66
CA ASP A 105 12.73 -14.36 -0.02
C ASP A 105 13.19 -14.96 1.33
N ALA A 106 14.49 -15.22 1.48
CA ALA A 106 15.06 -15.78 2.71
C ALA A 106 15.09 -14.77 3.87
N ASP A 107 15.29 -13.48 3.58
CA ASP A 107 15.41 -12.42 4.59
C ASP A 107 14.06 -12.15 5.29
N VAL A 108 12.96 -12.35 4.55
CA VAL A 108 11.59 -12.06 5.04
C VAL A 108 10.79 -13.31 5.38
N ALA A 109 11.39 -14.50 5.26
CA ALA A 109 10.71 -15.78 5.48
C ALA A 109 10.06 -15.92 6.87
N ALA A 110 10.76 -15.42 7.90
CA ALA A 110 10.31 -15.43 9.29
C ALA A 110 9.68 -14.10 9.74
N ALA A 111 9.65 -13.09 8.87
CA ALA A 111 9.13 -11.77 9.19
C ALA A 111 7.61 -11.80 9.43
N PRO A 112 7.05 -10.85 10.20
CA PRO A 112 5.61 -10.70 10.35
C PRO A 112 4.96 -10.32 9.02
N THR A 113 3.67 -10.61 8.87
CA THR A 113 2.87 -10.18 7.70
C THR A 113 2.42 -8.73 7.85
N ALA A 114 1.98 -8.12 6.75
CA ALA A 114 1.32 -6.82 6.79
C ALA A 114 0.08 -6.80 7.69
N ALA A 115 -0.61 -7.93 7.86
CA ALA A 115 -1.75 -8.04 8.77
C ALA A 115 -1.37 -7.88 10.24
N GLU A 116 -0.16 -8.32 10.60
CA GLU A 116 0.39 -8.21 11.96
C GLU A 116 0.99 -6.83 12.21
N VAL A 117 1.64 -6.23 11.21
CA VAL A 117 2.40 -4.97 11.34
C VAL A 117 1.54 -3.71 11.19
N LEU A 118 0.65 -3.67 10.19
CA LEU A 118 0.00 -2.41 9.83
C LEU A 118 -0.88 -1.80 10.92
N PRO A 119 -1.66 -2.55 11.71
CA PRO A 119 -2.44 -1.96 12.80
C PRO A 119 -1.55 -1.18 13.80
N GLU A 120 -0.44 -1.80 14.23
CA GLU A 120 0.53 -1.20 15.15
C GLU A 120 1.22 0.01 14.51
N PHE A 121 1.69 -0.12 13.26
CA PHE A 121 2.35 0.97 12.55
C PHE A 121 1.43 2.20 12.40
N LEU A 122 0.18 1.99 12.02
CA LEU A 122 -0.80 3.06 11.85
C LEU A 122 -1.10 3.77 13.18
N GLU A 123 -1.24 3.01 14.27
CA GLU A 123 -1.37 3.58 15.62
C GLU A 123 -0.13 4.39 16.01
N TRP A 124 1.06 3.84 15.75
CA TRP A 124 2.34 4.51 16.01
C TRP A 124 2.47 5.83 15.24
N THR A 125 1.84 5.98 14.05
CA THR A 125 1.84 7.26 13.34
C THR A 125 1.05 8.37 14.04
N GLU A 126 0.13 8.02 14.95
CA GLU A 126 -0.72 8.96 15.71
C GLU A 126 -1.48 9.97 14.84
N GLY A 127 -1.82 9.59 13.59
CA GLY A 127 -2.47 10.50 12.64
C GLY A 127 -1.59 11.67 12.18
N LEU A 128 -0.30 11.67 12.50
CA LEU A 128 0.63 12.72 12.10
C LEU A 128 0.77 12.77 10.56
N PRO A 129 1.00 13.96 9.99
CA PRO A 129 1.33 14.07 8.57
C PRO A 129 2.58 13.24 8.23
N ILE A 130 2.53 12.59 7.08
CA ILE A 130 3.61 11.74 6.58
C ILE A 130 4.38 12.49 5.49
N LEU A 131 5.70 12.46 5.57
CA LEU A 131 6.62 12.93 4.56
C LEU A 131 7.28 11.72 3.91
N ALA A 132 7.41 11.71 2.60
CA ALA A 132 8.16 10.70 1.88
C ALA A 132 8.82 11.32 0.64
N HIS A 133 9.84 10.65 0.09
CA HIS A 133 10.51 11.19 -1.09
C HIS A 133 9.60 11.13 -2.30
N ASN A 134 9.01 9.97 -2.59
CA ASN A 134 8.03 9.79 -3.65
C ASN A 134 6.64 9.46 -3.05
N ALA A 135 6.11 10.38 -2.25
CA ALA A 135 4.91 10.16 -1.44
C ALA A 135 3.71 9.49 -2.15
N PRO A 136 3.36 9.79 -3.41
CA PRO A 136 2.28 9.07 -4.10
C PRO A 136 2.48 7.55 -4.17
N PHE A 137 3.73 7.08 -4.23
CA PHE A 137 4.07 5.66 -4.24
C PHE A 137 3.81 5.02 -2.88
N ASP A 138 4.43 5.54 -1.81
CA ASP A 138 4.28 5.02 -0.46
C ASP A 138 2.82 5.08 0.02
N ALA A 139 2.10 6.16 -0.30
CA ALA A 139 0.67 6.26 0.00
C ALA A 139 -0.14 5.19 -0.71
N ALA A 140 0.13 4.94 -1.98
CA ALA A 140 -0.57 3.90 -2.74
C ALA A 140 -0.25 2.49 -2.22
N MET A 141 0.97 2.26 -1.75
CA MET A 141 1.37 0.99 -1.11
C MET A 141 0.63 0.77 0.22
N LEU A 142 0.69 1.74 1.14
CA LEU A 142 -0.05 1.69 2.41
C LEU A 142 -1.55 1.52 2.19
N ALA A 143 -2.13 2.33 1.30
CA ALA A 143 -3.56 2.27 1.01
C ALA A 143 -3.96 0.93 0.37
N SER A 144 -3.11 0.35 -0.48
CA SER A 144 -3.36 -0.96 -1.10
C SER A 144 -3.33 -2.08 -0.07
N GLU A 145 -2.34 -2.12 0.82
CA GLU A 145 -2.29 -3.14 1.88
C GLU A 145 -3.44 -2.99 2.88
N CYS A 146 -3.77 -1.76 3.30
CA CYS A 146 -4.93 -1.51 4.16
C CYS A 146 -6.24 -1.98 3.47
N ALA A 147 -6.43 -1.63 2.20
CA ALA A 147 -7.61 -2.06 1.44
C ALA A 147 -7.68 -3.59 1.26
N ARG A 148 -6.53 -4.25 1.11
CA ARG A 148 -6.40 -5.71 1.01
C ARG A 148 -6.78 -6.42 2.30
N LEU A 149 -6.43 -5.84 3.44
CA LEU A 149 -6.69 -6.38 4.77
C LEU A 149 -8.07 -5.95 5.33
N GLY A 150 -8.76 -5.03 4.66
CA GLY A 150 -10.01 -4.46 5.16
C GLY A 150 -9.80 -3.52 6.36
N LEU A 151 -8.58 -3.01 6.55
CA LEU A 151 -8.26 -2.02 7.58
C LEU A 151 -8.83 -0.65 7.19
N PRO A 152 -9.11 0.23 8.18
CA PRO A 152 -9.40 1.63 7.91
C PRO A 152 -8.29 2.26 7.06
N LEU A 153 -8.69 3.01 6.02
CA LEU A 153 -7.73 3.73 5.20
C LEU A 153 -7.23 4.96 5.98
N PRO A 154 -5.90 5.17 6.09
CA PRO A 154 -5.37 6.29 6.86
C PRO A 154 -5.75 7.64 6.25
N ASP A 155 -6.04 8.62 7.08
CA ASP A 155 -6.31 10.00 6.67
C ASP A 155 -5.10 10.92 6.83
N ASN A 156 -3.93 10.38 7.21
CA ASN A 156 -2.68 11.10 7.33
C ASN A 156 -2.37 11.89 6.04
N PRO A 157 -2.20 13.23 6.10
CA PRO A 157 -1.76 14.02 4.96
C PRO A 157 -0.36 13.62 4.51
N MET A 158 -0.15 13.43 3.20
CA MET A 158 1.14 13.04 2.63
C MET A 158 1.84 14.20 1.91
N TYR A 159 3.12 14.42 2.21
CA TYR A 159 3.97 15.45 1.62
C TYR A 159 5.17 14.83 0.89
N CYS A 160 5.56 15.42 -0.24
CA CYS A 160 6.50 14.84 -1.20
C CYS A 160 7.76 15.68 -1.39
N THR A 161 8.93 15.20 -0.96
CA THR A 161 10.18 15.96 -1.14
C THR A 161 10.66 15.95 -2.59
N LEU A 162 10.35 14.91 -3.39
CA LEU A 162 10.59 14.90 -4.83
C LEU A 162 9.86 16.04 -5.54
N GLN A 163 8.61 16.31 -5.16
CA GLN A 163 7.83 17.40 -5.74
C GLN A 163 8.43 18.77 -5.37
N GLY A 164 8.87 18.93 -4.11
CA GLY A 164 9.57 20.13 -3.68
C GLY A 164 10.88 20.35 -4.44
N ALA A 165 11.70 19.30 -4.56
CA ALA A 165 12.98 19.33 -5.26
C ALA A 165 12.82 19.75 -6.72
N ARG A 166 11.85 19.16 -7.45
CA ARG A 166 11.55 19.51 -8.85
C ARG A 166 11.06 20.95 -9.06
N ARG A 167 10.49 21.57 -8.01
CA ARG A 167 10.00 22.94 -8.06
C ARG A 167 11.10 23.95 -7.75
N LEU A 168 11.96 23.63 -6.79
CA LEU A 168 12.98 24.55 -6.29
C LEU A 168 14.28 24.49 -7.09
N TRP A 169 14.71 23.29 -7.48
CA TRP A 169 16.02 23.07 -8.08
C TRP A 169 15.92 22.69 -9.56
N ARG A 170 17.06 22.78 -10.26
CA ARG A 170 17.25 22.37 -11.64
C ARG A 170 18.42 21.40 -11.70
N LEU A 171 18.15 20.14 -11.37
CA LEU A 171 19.13 19.05 -11.28
C LEU A 171 18.91 18.01 -12.40
N PRO A 172 19.95 17.28 -12.81
CA PRO A 172 19.85 16.23 -13.83
C PRO A 172 19.04 15.01 -13.35
N SER A 173 19.08 14.72 -12.05
CA SER A 173 18.33 13.66 -11.39
C SER A 173 17.69 14.19 -10.12
N TYR A 174 16.57 13.57 -9.76
CA TYR A 174 15.87 13.83 -8.49
C TYR A 174 15.60 12.52 -7.74
N SER A 175 16.33 11.43 -8.01
CA SER A 175 16.29 10.29 -7.10
C SER A 175 16.81 10.73 -5.73
N LEU A 176 16.38 10.03 -4.68
CA LEU A 176 16.81 10.35 -3.31
C LEU A 176 18.34 10.32 -3.20
N GLU A 177 18.96 9.26 -3.71
CA GLU A 177 20.42 9.11 -3.78
C GLU A 177 21.10 10.28 -4.49
N SER A 178 20.62 10.66 -5.69
CA SER A 178 21.20 11.80 -6.42
C SER A 178 21.04 13.10 -5.62
N LEU A 179 19.90 13.35 -4.98
CA LEU A 179 19.72 14.55 -4.17
C LEU A 179 20.63 14.56 -2.94
N VAL A 180 20.81 13.44 -2.27
CA VAL A 180 21.73 13.33 -1.13
C VAL A 180 23.15 13.70 -1.57
N SER A 181 23.61 13.14 -2.70
CA SER A 181 24.93 13.42 -3.26
C SER A 181 25.08 14.88 -3.72
N GLU A 182 24.20 15.35 -4.60
CA GLU A 182 24.27 16.69 -5.21
C GLU A 182 24.18 17.82 -4.18
N LEU A 183 23.46 17.59 -3.08
CA LEU A 183 23.28 18.58 -2.02
C LEU A 183 24.34 18.44 -0.90
N GLY A 184 25.26 17.48 -0.99
CA GLY A 184 26.24 17.21 0.06
C GLY A 184 25.59 16.91 1.41
N LEU A 185 24.49 16.15 1.40
CA LEU A 185 23.79 15.76 2.62
C LEU A 185 24.48 14.55 3.27
N PRO A 186 24.30 14.35 4.59
CA PRO A 186 24.85 13.19 5.27
C PRO A 186 24.45 11.88 4.57
N THR A 187 25.45 11.09 4.22
CA THR A 187 25.28 9.77 3.61
C THR A 187 25.12 8.69 4.66
N GLY A 188 24.38 7.64 4.31
CA GLY A 188 24.20 6.41 5.07
C GLY A 188 24.28 5.22 4.12
N ARG A 189 23.98 4.02 4.60
CA ARG A 189 23.76 2.84 3.76
C ARG A 189 22.42 2.99 3.02
N HIS A 190 22.50 3.27 1.73
CA HIS A 190 21.33 3.30 0.83
C HIS A 190 20.62 1.94 0.80
N HIS A 191 19.30 1.95 0.59
CA HIS A 191 18.42 0.76 0.54
C HIS A 191 18.15 0.09 1.89
N ARG A 192 18.12 0.90 2.95
CA ARG A 192 17.47 0.55 4.22
C ARG A 192 16.40 1.60 4.45
N ALA A 193 15.14 1.17 4.55
CA ALA A 193 14.03 2.11 4.53
C ALA A 193 14.13 3.20 5.63
N THR A 194 14.64 2.88 6.83
CA THR A 194 14.82 3.88 7.90
C THR A 194 15.92 4.91 7.59
N GLU A 195 16.95 4.51 6.85
CA GLU A 195 18.03 5.41 6.42
C GLU A 195 17.56 6.31 5.29
N ASP A 196 16.82 5.75 4.33
CA ASP A 196 16.21 6.52 3.24
C ASP A 196 15.15 7.50 3.78
N ALA A 197 14.41 7.15 4.83
CA ALA A 197 13.55 8.08 5.56
C ALA A 197 14.36 9.24 6.20
N GLN A 198 15.57 8.99 6.72
CA GLN A 198 16.45 10.05 7.23
C GLN A 198 16.99 10.93 6.09
N HIS A 199 17.39 10.35 4.96
CA HIS A 199 17.80 11.10 3.79
C HIS A 199 16.67 12.00 3.27
N ALA A 200 15.43 11.49 3.22
CA ALA A 200 14.26 12.28 2.85
C ALA A 200 14.03 13.46 3.81
N LEU A 201 14.28 13.27 5.11
CA LEU A 201 14.25 14.35 6.10
C LEU A 201 15.34 15.41 5.83
N HIS A 202 16.56 15.00 5.49
CA HIS A 202 17.66 15.90 5.15
C HIS A 202 17.34 16.73 3.90
N VAL A 203 16.81 16.10 2.85
CA VAL A 203 16.33 16.80 1.64
C VAL A 203 15.26 17.81 2.01
N TYR A 204 14.31 17.43 2.86
CA TYR A 204 13.29 18.35 3.35
C TYR A 204 13.88 19.58 4.07
N TRP A 205 14.84 19.40 4.97
CA TRP A 205 15.48 20.54 5.63
C TRP A 205 16.20 21.45 4.65
N ARG A 206 16.88 20.87 3.66
CA ARG A 206 17.54 21.67 2.60
C ARG A 206 16.54 22.42 1.73
N LEU A 207 15.39 21.84 1.41
CA LEU A 207 14.30 22.54 0.72
C LEU A 207 13.81 23.75 1.53
N ARG A 208 13.78 23.64 2.86
CA ARG A 208 13.38 24.75 3.74
C ARG A 208 14.39 25.88 3.79
N GLU A 209 15.67 25.55 3.83
CA GLU A 209 16.77 26.51 3.85
C GLU A 209 16.87 27.27 2.51
N GLY A 210 16.64 26.57 1.40
CA GLY A 210 16.71 27.16 0.05
C GLY A 210 15.45 27.92 -0.41
N SER A 211 14.42 28.06 0.42
CA SER A 211 13.16 28.73 0.06
C SER A 211 12.98 30.07 0.78
N PRO A 212 12.37 31.10 0.15
CA PRO A 212 11.95 32.31 0.87
C PRO A 212 11.04 31.95 2.06
N HIS A 213 11.21 32.66 3.18
CA HIS A 213 10.62 32.24 4.45
C HIS A 213 9.13 32.61 4.56
N PRO A 214 8.24 31.66 4.92
CA PRO A 214 8.44 30.21 5.02
C PRO A 214 8.11 29.46 3.70
N PRO A 215 8.73 28.29 3.43
CA PRO A 215 8.34 27.44 2.32
C PRO A 215 6.87 27.05 2.50
N PRO A 216 5.97 27.45 1.60
CA PRO A 216 4.58 27.12 1.76
C PRO A 216 4.42 25.60 1.67
N ARG A 217 3.52 25.01 2.47
CA ARG A 217 3.14 23.58 2.37
C ARG A 217 2.88 23.16 0.91
N CYS A 218 2.41 24.11 0.10
CA CYS A 218 2.20 23.91 -1.33
C CYS A 218 3.47 23.48 -2.10
N LEU A 219 4.69 23.74 -1.62
CA LEU A 219 5.94 23.28 -2.23
C LEU A 219 6.06 21.75 -2.24
N LEU A 220 5.63 21.09 -1.17
CA LEU A 220 5.67 19.62 -1.03
C LEU A 220 4.40 18.94 -1.56
N GLY A 221 3.46 19.73 -2.09
CA GLY A 221 2.21 19.26 -2.67
C GLY A 221 0.99 19.60 -1.85
N PRO A 222 -0.19 19.14 -2.31
CA PRO A 222 -1.48 19.47 -1.69
C PRO A 222 -1.75 18.76 -0.36
N GLY A 223 -0.88 17.86 0.12
CA GLY A 223 -1.12 17.13 1.36
C GLY A 223 -2.29 16.15 1.27
N LEU A 224 -2.48 15.48 0.13
CA LEU A 224 -3.58 14.52 -0.03
C LEU A 224 -3.46 13.40 1.00
N PRO A 225 -4.55 12.99 1.64
CA PRO A 225 -4.51 11.92 2.63
C PRO A 225 -4.32 10.55 1.98
N VAL A 226 -3.70 9.61 2.69
CA VAL A 226 -3.39 8.25 2.19
C VAL A 226 -4.61 7.57 1.56
N LEU A 227 -5.81 7.71 2.15
CA LEU A 227 -7.06 7.16 1.62
C LEU A 227 -7.37 7.56 0.16
N ARG A 228 -6.84 8.69 -0.34
CA ARG A 228 -7.03 9.13 -1.73
C ARG A 228 -6.24 8.32 -2.74
N PHE A 229 -5.25 7.57 -2.27
CA PHE A 229 -4.41 6.68 -3.07
C PHE A 229 -4.89 5.22 -3.02
N ALA A 230 -6.01 4.95 -2.34
CA ALA A 230 -6.60 3.63 -2.31
C ALA A 230 -6.93 3.15 -3.73
N PRO A 231 -6.64 1.87 -4.03
CA PRO A 231 -6.91 1.32 -5.35
C PRO A 231 -8.40 1.36 -5.68
N GLU A 232 -8.71 1.65 -6.95
CA GLU A 232 -10.08 1.60 -7.44
C GLU A 232 -10.63 0.18 -7.30
N ARG A 233 -11.73 0.04 -6.55
CA ARG A 233 -12.48 -1.21 -6.46
C ARG A 233 -13.18 -1.47 -7.80
N PRO A 234 -12.82 -2.53 -8.53
CA PRO A 234 -13.40 -2.77 -9.83
C PRO A 234 -14.88 -3.18 -9.71
N ARG A 235 -15.71 -2.68 -10.62
CA ARG A 235 -17.08 -3.19 -10.79
C ARG A 235 -17.03 -4.46 -11.61
N LEU A 236 -17.41 -5.59 -11.01
CA LEU A 236 -17.50 -6.86 -11.73
C LEU A 236 -18.86 -6.99 -12.44
N PRO A 237 -18.89 -7.60 -13.64
CA PRO A 237 -20.15 -7.96 -14.29
C PRO A 237 -20.92 -8.96 -13.40
N ASN A 238 -22.26 -9.01 -13.55
CA ASN A 238 -23.13 -9.85 -12.72
C ASN A 238 -22.67 -11.31 -12.69
N SER A 239 -22.23 -11.85 -13.83
CA SER A 239 -21.70 -13.21 -13.97
C SER A 239 -20.45 -13.50 -13.13
N ARG A 240 -19.78 -12.48 -12.58
CA ARG A 240 -18.54 -12.62 -11.81
C ARG A 240 -18.63 -12.03 -10.40
N ARG A 241 -19.76 -11.42 -10.01
CA ARG A 241 -19.92 -10.81 -8.67
C ARG A 241 -19.73 -11.81 -7.54
N PHE A 242 -20.07 -13.08 -7.75
CA PHE A 242 -19.87 -14.14 -6.77
C PHE A 242 -18.40 -14.32 -6.33
N LEU A 243 -17.43 -13.86 -7.14
CA LEU A 243 -16.01 -13.89 -6.76
C LEU A 243 -15.71 -12.94 -5.60
N LEU A 244 -16.47 -11.84 -5.46
CA LEU A 244 -16.37 -10.94 -4.33
C LEU A 244 -16.86 -11.62 -3.05
N ASP A 245 -17.99 -12.34 -3.14
CA ASP A 245 -18.54 -13.11 -2.01
C ASP A 245 -17.59 -14.24 -1.61
N ALA A 246 -17.01 -14.94 -2.60
CA ALA A 246 -16.00 -15.96 -2.37
C ALA A 246 -14.76 -15.39 -1.67
N ALA A 247 -14.31 -14.20 -2.05
CA ALA A 247 -13.20 -13.53 -1.37
C ALA A 247 -13.53 -13.17 0.09
N GLN A 248 -14.73 -12.65 0.34
CA GLN A 248 -15.18 -12.29 1.67
C GLN A 248 -15.30 -13.51 2.59
N ARG A 249 -15.81 -14.63 2.07
CA ARG A 249 -15.93 -15.90 2.82
C ARG A 249 -14.65 -16.74 2.82
N ARG A 250 -13.64 -16.34 2.04
CA ARG A 250 -12.42 -17.12 1.77
C ARG A 250 -12.71 -18.50 1.16
N ASP A 251 -13.79 -18.61 0.39
CA ASP A 251 -14.13 -19.83 -0.34
C ASP A 251 -13.10 -20.08 -1.45
N ALA A 252 -12.73 -21.34 -1.66
CA ALA A 252 -11.95 -21.72 -2.83
C ALA A 252 -12.80 -21.62 -4.10
N VAL A 253 -12.16 -21.32 -5.22
CA VAL A 253 -12.76 -21.22 -6.55
C VAL A 253 -11.88 -21.96 -7.54
N ASP A 254 -12.48 -22.90 -8.24
CA ASP A 254 -11.86 -23.55 -9.39
C ASP A 254 -12.03 -22.65 -10.62
N LEU A 255 -10.92 -22.33 -11.28
CA LEU A 255 -10.83 -21.48 -12.47
C LEU A 255 -10.37 -22.30 -13.66
N SER A 256 -11.08 -22.15 -14.78
CA SER A 256 -10.48 -22.40 -16.10
C SER A 256 -9.86 -21.11 -16.60
N TYR A 257 -8.53 -21.04 -16.62
CA TYR A 257 -7.76 -19.82 -16.85
C TYR A 257 -6.93 -19.87 -18.13
N LEU A 258 -7.07 -18.85 -18.98
CA LEU A 258 -6.32 -18.72 -20.23
C LEU A 258 -4.90 -18.19 -19.97
N LEU A 259 -3.91 -19.02 -20.22
CA LEU A 259 -2.49 -18.67 -20.10
C LEU A 259 -2.03 -17.78 -21.28
N PRO A 260 -0.92 -17.05 -21.13
CA PRO A 260 -0.39 -16.20 -22.22
C PRO A 260 -0.07 -16.95 -23.51
N ASP A 261 0.27 -18.24 -23.43
CA ASP A 261 0.59 -19.12 -24.55
C ASP A 261 -0.65 -19.75 -25.21
N GLY A 262 -1.86 -19.38 -24.77
CA GLY A 262 -3.13 -19.87 -25.31
C GLY A 262 -3.65 -21.16 -24.66
N ARG A 263 -2.88 -21.83 -23.78
CA ARG A 263 -3.35 -23.01 -23.06
C ARG A 263 -4.35 -22.65 -21.97
N VAL A 264 -5.25 -23.58 -21.64
CA VAL A 264 -6.18 -23.44 -20.52
C VAL A 264 -5.66 -24.24 -19.34
N ALA A 265 -5.40 -23.55 -18.23
CA ALA A 265 -5.03 -24.16 -16.95
C ALA A 265 -6.28 -24.32 -16.07
N GLN A 266 -6.36 -25.43 -15.34
CA GLN A 266 -7.31 -25.59 -14.24
C GLN A 266 -6.59 -25.23 -12.94
N LEU A 267 -7.08 -24.20 -12.26
CA LEU A 267 -6.43 -23.65 -11.07
C LEU A 267 -7.44 -23.62 -9.93
N ARG A 268 -7.04 -24.05 -8.74
CA ARG A 268 -7.79 -23.76 -7.52
C ARG A 268 -7.18 -22.56 -6.82
N VAL A 269 -8.00 -21.55 -6.56
CA VAL A 269 -7.58 -20.32 -5.91
C VAL A 269 -8.55 -19.90 -4.82
N THR A 270 -8.06 -19.29 -3.74
CA THR A 270 -8.91 -18.55 -2.80
C THR A 270 -8.75 -17.05 -3.09
N PRO A 271 -9.75 -16.40 -3.72
CA PRO A 271 -9.69 -14.97 -3.98
C PRO A 271 -9.53 -14.17 -2.67
N ARG A 272 -8.85 -13.03 -2.74
CA ARG A 272 -8.68 -12.11 -1.59
C ARG A 272 -8.98 -10.68 -1.95
N PHE A 273 -8.41 -10.18 -3.04
CA PHE A 273 -8.42 -8.75 -3.34
C PHE A 273 -8.62 -8.46 -4.82
N PHE A 274 -9.28 -7.35 -5.14
CA PHE A 274 -9.56 -6.94 -6.51
C PHE A 274 -9.18 -5.49 -6.72
N TYR A 275 -8.50 -5.21 -7.83
CA TYR A 275 -8.01 -3.88 -8.13
C TYR A 275 -7.92 -3.67 -9.65
N ARG A 276 -7.79 -2.41 -10.07
CA ARG A 276 -7.54 -2.08 -11.47
C ARG A 276 -6.06 -1.84 -11.73
N ARG A 277 -5.60 -2.25 -12.92
CA ARG A 277 -4.28 -1.90 -13.45
C ARG A 277 -4.46 -1.40 -14.88
N GLY A 278 -4.51 -0.08 -15.03
CA GLY A 278 -4.97 0.55 -16.27
C GLY A 278 -6.42 0.15 -16.56
N SER A 279 -6.70 -0.33 -17.77
CA SER A 279 -8.03 -0.84 -18.13
C SER A 279 -8.34 -2.23 -17.58
N LEU A 280 -7.32 -2.97 -17.13
CA LEU A 280 -7.45 -4.36 -16.71
C LEU A 280 -8.03 -4.48 -15.31
N THR A 281 -8.90 -5.47 -15.13
CA THR A 281 -9.38 -5.88 -13.81
C THR A 281 -8.57 -7.08 -13.32
N MET A 282 -7.97 -6.92 -12.16
CA MET A 282 -7.12 -7.91 -11.51
C MET A 282 -7.83 -8.51 -10.30
N MET A 283 -7.59 -9.79 -10.06
CA MET A 283 -7.95 -10.50 -8.84
C MET A 283 -6.67 -11.10 -8.26
N GLU A 284 -6.35 -10.74 -7.03
CA GLU A 284 -5.37 -11.47 -6.23
C GLU A 284 -6.06 -12.65 -5.54
N GLY A 285 -5.42 -13.82 -5.58
CA GLY A 285 -5.87 -15.00 -4.85
C GLY A 285 -4.72 -15.92 -4.47
N LEU A 286 -4.91 -16.68 -3.38
CA LEU A 286 -3.99 -17.71 -2.93
C LEU A 286 -4.12 -18.90 -3.87
N CYS A 287 -3.04 -19.24 -4.57
CA CYS A 287 -2.98 -20.40 -5.46
C CYS A 287 -2.75 -21.67 -4.63
N HIS A 288 -3.64 -22.65 -4.73
CA HIS A 288 -3.56 -23.86 -3.89
C HIS A 288 -2.40 -24.78 -4.28
N ASP A 289 -1.92 -24.73 -5.53
CA ASP A 289 -0.83 -25.59 -5.99
C ASP A 289 0.55 -25.14 -5.47
N VAL A 290 0.76 -23.82 -5.37
CA VAL A 290 2.05 -23.25 -4.95
C VAL A 290 2.01 -22.58 -3.59
N LEU A 291 0.82 -22.43 -3.01
CA LEU A 291 0.56 -21.84 -1.70
C LEU A 291 1.13 -20.42 -1.54
N PHE A 292 0.99 -19.61 -2.59
CA PHE A 292 1.29 -18.18 -2.58
C PHE A 292 0.19 -17.37 -3.22
N TYR A 293 0.10 -16.09 -2.83
CA TYR A 293 -0.76 -15.14 -3.53
C TYR A 293 -0.19 -14.81 -4.92
N LYS A 294 -1.09 -14.80 -5.89
CA LYS A 294 -0.82 -14.43 -7.28
C LYS A 294 -1.91 -13.51 -7.80
N SER A 295 -1.57 -12.72 -8.81
CA SER A 295 -2.50 -11.85 -9.51
C SER A 295 -2.98 -12.49 -10.81
N TYR A 296 -4.30 -12.59 -10.96
CA TYR A 296 -5.01 -13.15 -12.09
C TYR A 296 -5.75 -12.03 -12.83
N ARG A 297 -5.66 -11.99 -14.16
CA ARG A 297 -6.48 -11.06 -14.93
C ARG A 297 -7.87 -11.67 -15.11
N LEU A 298 -8.91 -10.95 -14.72
CA LEU A 298 -10.27 -11.50 -14.80
C LEU A 298 -10.73 -11.72 -16.25
N ASP A 299 -10.23 -10.97 -17.22
CA ASP A 299 -10.53 -11.18 -18.64
C ASP A 299 -10.03 -12.55 -19.17
N ARG A 300 -9.12 -13.21 -18.45
CA ARG A 300 -8.60 -14.55 -18.77
C ARG A 300 -9.28 -15.68 -18.02
N VAL A 301 -10.23 -15.38 -17.14
CA VAL A 301 -11.07 -16.39 -16.47
C VAL A 301 -12.20 -16.79 -17.41
N LEU A 302 -12.08 -17.98 -18.01
CA LEU A 302 -13.06 -18.54 -18.95
C LEU A 302 -14.28 -19.12 -18.21
N ALA A 303 -14.03 -19.80 -17.10
CA ALA A 303 -15.05 -20.34 -16.20
C ALA A 303 -14.55 -20.28 -14.75
N ALA A 304 -15.47 -20.15 -13.80
CA ALA A 304 -15.17 -20.15 -12.37
C ALA A 304 -16.30 -20.81 -11.58
N ARG A 305 -15.95 -21.68 -10.63
CA ARG A 305 -16.91 -22.39 -9.77
C ARG A 305 -16.44 -22.36 -8.33
N VAL A 306 -17.31 -21.90 -7.42
CA VAL A 306 -17.02 -21.90 -5.97
C VAL A 306 -17.03 -23.34 -5.45
N GLN A 307 -16.03 -23.67 -4.64
CA GLN A 307 -15.87 -24.92 -3.92
C GLN A 307 -16.00 -24.63 -2.42
N ARG A 308 -17.23 -24.71 -1.89
CA ARG A 308 -17.53 -24.33 -0.50
C ARG A 308 -16.95 -25.32 0.52
N ASP A 309 -16.79 -26.58 0.12
CA ASP A 309 -16.31 -27.66 0.99
C ASP A 309 -14.81 -27.90 0.83
N ALA A 310 -14.10 -27.05 0.07
CA ALA A 310 -12.65 -27.17 -0.07
C ALA A 310 -11.98 -26.88 1.29
N PRO A 311 -10.99 -27.69 1.70
CA PRO A 311 -10.26 -27.43 2.93
C PRO A 311 -9.54 -26.08 2.85
N PRO A 312 -9.45 -25.32 3.96
CA PRO A 312 -8.66 -24.11 3.98
C PRO A 312 -7.19 -24.45 3.73
N VAL A 313 -6.51 -23.58 3.01
CA VAL A 313 -5.06 -23.66 2.78
C VAL A 313 -4.40 -22.39 3.30
N GLU A 314 -3.19 -22.54 3.79
CA GLU A 314 -2.39 -21.44 4.29
C GLU A 314 -1.30 -21.04 3.31
N VAL A 315 -0.88 -19.79 3.39
CA VAL A 315 0.28 -19.31 2.64
C VAL A 315 1.55 -20.02 3.13
N ARG A 316 2.38 -20.46 2.19
CA ARG A 316 3.65 -21.12 2.49
C ARG A 316 4.70 -20.11 2.95
N ARG A 317 5.02 -20.08 4.24
CA ARG A 317 6.26 -19.45 4.73
C ARG A 317 7.46 -20.26 4.23
N ASN A 318 8.35 -19.64 3.47
CA ASN A 318 9.57 -20.32 2.99
C ASN A 318 10.40 -20.73 4.22
N GLY A 319 10.71 -22.02 4.37
CA GLY A 319 11.39 -22.55 5.58
C GLY A 319 10.68 -23.71 6.28
N TRP A 320 9.47 -24.11 5.87
CA TRP A 320 8.86 -25.34 6.37
C TRP A 320 9.57 -26.58 5.81
N ARG A 321 10.39 -27.24 6.65
CA ARG A 321 10.70 -28.68 6.55
C ARG A 321 9.65 -29.43 7.38
N GLY A 322 8.90 -30.31 6.74
CA GLY A 322 7.80 -31.11 7.31
C GLY A 322 6.71 -31.16 6.26
N ARG A 323 5.94 -32.22 5.99
CA ARG A 323 5.84 -33.53 6.61
C ARG A 323 7.02 -34.41 6.22
N ALA A 324 7.78 -34.85 7.22
CA ALA A 324 8.23 -36.24 7.18
C ALA A 324 6.95 -37.09 7.16
N SER A 325 6.87 -38.00 6.21
CA SER A 325 5.91 -39.08 6.18
C SER A 325 5.87 -39.72 7.58
N ALA A 326 4.73 -39.61 8.25
CA ALA A 326 4.40 -40.47 9.37
C ALA A 326 3.51 -41.56 8.78
N GLU A 327 4.13 -42.75 8.66
CA GLU A 327 3.58 -44.11 8.58
C GLU A 327 2.54 -44.43 7.50
#